data_AF-A0A009PZW6-F1
#
_entry.id   AF-A0A009PZW6-F1
#
_cell.length_a   1.000
_cell.length_b   1.000
_cell.length_c   1.000
_cell.angle_alpha   90.00
_cell.angle_beta   90.00
_cell.angle_gamma   90.00
#
_symmetry.space_group_name_H-M   'P 1'
#
loop_
_entity.id
_entity.type
_entity.pdbx_description
1 polymer ?
#
loop_
_entity_poly.entity_id
_entity_poly.type
_entity_poly.pdbx_seq_one_letter_code
_entity_poly.pdbx_strand_id
1 'polypeptide(L)'
;PEDLNGDGILNAAELGTDGTFNAQVALGPDAIDGTVVNVNGTNYTVTAADLANGFITATLDATAADPVTGQIVIHAEAVDAQGNLDVADADITVTVDTLPAD
;
A
#
# COMPACT_ATOMS: atom_id res chain seq x y z
N PRO A 1 -9.11 -1.74 -3.85
CA PRO A 1 -8.56 -0.37 -4.01
C PRO A 1 -9.68 0.66 -3.83
N GLU A 2 -9.37 1.80 -3.23
CA GLU A 2 -10.31 2.92 -2.98
C GLU A 2 -10.56 3.82 -4.19
N ASP A 3 -9.97 3.48 -5.33
CA ASP A 3 -10.37 4.01 -6.64
C ASP A 3 -11.82 3.57 -6.94
N LEU A 4 -12.78 4.41 -6.57
CA LEU A 4 -14.22 4.12 -6.66
C LEU A 4 -14.70 4.17 -8.11
N ASN A 5 -14.05 4.98 -8.94
CA ASN A 5 -14.48 5.24 -10.31
C ASN A 5 -13.70 4.38 -11.34
N GLY A 6 -12.57 3.79 -10.95
CA GLY A 6 -11.77 2.84 -11.72
C GLY A 6 -10.85 3.46 -12.76
N ASP A 7 -10.51 4.75 -12.65
CA ASP A 7 -9.67 5.48 -13.60
C ASP A 7 -8.17 5.42 -13.28
N GLY A 8 -7.79 4.82 -12.16
CA GLY A 8 -6.41 4.70 -11.70
C GLY A 8 -5.84 5.97 -11.06
N ILE A 9 -6.67 6.97 -10.77
CA ILE A 9 -6.29 8.22 -10.09
C ILE A 9 -7.10 8.33 -8.79
N LEU A 10 -6.43 8.62 -7.68
CA LEU A 10 -7.12 8.93 -6.42
C LEU A 10 -7.37 10.44 -6.33
N ASN A 11 -8.64 10.86 -6.36
CA ASN A 11 -9.00 12.26 -6.19
C ASN A 11 -9.39 12.62 -4.74
N ALA A 12 -9.60 13.92 -4.47
CA ALA A 12 -9.97 14.41 -3.13
C ALA A 12 -11.28 13.84 -2.58
N ALA A 13 -12.23 13.43 -3.43
CA ALA A 13 -13.46 12.81 -2.98
C ALA A 13 -13.26 11.33 -2.60
N GLU A 14 -12.35 10.64 -3.29
CA GLU A 14 -12.00 9.23 -3.04
C GLU A 14 -11.07 9.07 -1.85
N LEU A 15 -10.19 10.04 -1.62
CA LEU A 15 -9.24 10.06 -0.52
C LEU A 15 -9.88 10.48 0.84
N GLY A 16 -11.08 11.05 0.80
CA GLY A 16 -11.76 11.52 2.00
C GLY A 16 -11.06 12.67 2.73
N THR A 17 -11.45 12.92 3.97
CA THR A 17 -10.96 14.05 4.78
C THR A 17 -9.66 13.77 5.54
N ASP A 18 -9.32 12.49 5.73
CA ASP A 18 -8.11 12.06 6.42
C ASP A 18 -6.90 11.97 5.48
N GLY A 19 -7.11 12.01 4.16
CA GLY A 19 -6.01 12.10 3.20
C GLY A 19 -5.27 10.79 3.02
N THR A 20 -5.87 9.66 3.42
CA THR A 20 -5.22 8.35 3.39
C THR A 20 -5.91 7.39 2.43
N PHE A 21 -5.19 6.37 1.98
CA PHE A 21 -5.76 5.30 1.17
C PHE A 21 -5.23 3.92 1.56
N ASN A 22 -6.00 2.88 1.25
CA ASN A 22 -5.62 1.48 1.44
C ASN A 22 -4.92 0.91 0.20
N ALA A 23 -3.65 0.56 0.36
CA ALA A 23 -2.87 -0.22 -0.60
C ALA A 23 -2.88 -1.70 -0.22
N GLN A 24 -2.97 -2.58 -1.22
CA GLN A 24 -2.85 -4.03 -1.02
C GLN A 24 -1.45 -4.47 -1.43
N VAL A 25 -0.75 -5.13 -0.51
CA VAL A 25 0.58 -5.71 -0.77
C VAL A 25 0.43 -7.22 -0.78
N ALA A 26 0.67 -7.83 -1.94
CA ALA A 26 0.58 -9.27 -2.11
C ALA A 26 1.60 -9.99 -1.22
N LEU A 27 1.17 -11.10 -0.64
CA LEU A 27 2.02 -11.95 0.18
C LEU A 27 2.69 -13.03 -0.69
N GLY A 28 3.96 -13.29 -0.38
CA GLY A 28 4.69 -14.43 -0.94
C GLY A 28 4.08 -15.76 -0.47
N PRO A 29 4.32 -16.87 -1.21
CA PRO A 29 3.84 -18.20 -0.82
C PRO A 29 4.43 -18.68 0.52
N ASP A 30 5.55 -18.09 0.94
CA ASP A 30 6.26 -18.42 2.18
C ASP A 30 5.83 -17.53 3.37
N ALA A 31 4.91 -16.58 3.16
CA ALA A 31 4.38 -15.75 4.23
C ALA A 31 3.63 -16.60 5.28
N ILE A 32 3.86 -16.30 6.55
CA ILE A 32 3.24 -16.96 7.70
C ILE A 32 2.67 -15.95 8.68
N ASP A 33 1.84 -16.41 9.61
CA ASP A 33 1.31 -15.59 10.68
C ASP A 33 2.47 -15.05 11.53
N GLY A 34 2.53 -13.74 11.71
CA GLY A 34 3.65 -13.08 12.36
C GLY A 34 4.78 -12.63 11.43
N THR A 35 4.76 -12.94 10.13
CA THR A 35 5.64 -12.28 9.13
C THR A 35 5.46 -10.78 9.23
N VAL A 36 6.54 -10.01 9.14
CA VAL A 36 6.48 -8.55 9.19
C VAL A 36 6.74 -8.01 7.80
N VAL A 37 5.77 -7.29 7.25
CA VAL A 37 5.91 -6.54 6.00
C VAL A 37 6.18 -5.09 6.35
N ASN A 38 7.32 -4.55 5.92
CA ASN A 38 7.55 -3.12 5.93
C ASN A 38 6.97 -2.51 4.65
N VAL A 39 6.14 -1.47 4.78
CA VAL A 39 5.58 -0.71 3.67
C VAL A 39 5.93 0.76 3.90
N ASN A 40 6.78 1.34 3.04
CA ASN A 40 7.27 2.71 3.16
C ASN A 40 7.78 3.08 4.58
N GLY A 41 8.49 2.16 5.23
CA GLY A 41 9.02 2.36 6.58
C GLY A 41 8.06 1.99 7.72
N THR A 42 6.80 1.66 7.44
CA THR A 42 5.81 1.22 8.44
C THR A 42 5.70 -0.30 8.47
N ASN A 43 5.81 -0.92 9.65
CA ASN A 43 5.67 -2.37 9.79
C ASN A 43 4.21 -2.80 9.97
N TYR A 44 3.83 -3.81 9.19
CA TYR A 44 2.55 -4.51 9.22
C TYR A 44 2.80 -5.98 9.55
N THR A 45 2.14 -6.49 10.59
CA THR A 45 2.22 -7.92 10.92
C THR A 45 1.16 -8.68 10.14
N VAL A 46 1.59 -9.66 9.36
CA VAL A 46 0.71 -10.59 8.65
C VAL A 46 -0.11 -11.37 9.66
N THR A 47 -1.42 -11.37 9.47
CA THR A 47 -2.37 -12.15 10.26
C THR A 47 -2.89 -13.35 9.47
N ALA A 48 -3.56 -14.29 10.15
CA ALA A 48 -4.25 -15.40 9.50
C ALA A 48 -5.30 -14.95 8.46
N ALA A 49 -5.92 -13.78 8.62
CA ALA A 49 -6.86 -13.23 7.66
C ALA A 49 -6.15 -12.76 6.37
N ASP A 50 -4.99 -12.12 6.53
CA ASP A 50 -4.19 -11.66 5.39
C ASP A 50 -3.68 -12.83 4.56
N LEU A 51 -3.27 -13.93 5.21
CA LEU A 51 -2.89 -15.17 4.51
C LEU A 51 -4.04 -15.79 3.72
N ALA A 52 -5.26 -15.78 4.27
CA ALA A 52 -6.43 -16.28 3.56
C ALA A 52 -6.79 -15.41 2.35
N ASN A 53 -6.52 -14.11 2.43
CA ASN A 53 -6.72 -13.15 1.33
C ASN A 53 -5.56 -13.14 0.32
N GLY A 54 -4.36 -13.56 0.73
CA GLY A 54 -3.13 -13.53 -0.05
C GLY A 54 -2.46 -12.14 -0.13
N PHE A 55 -2.88 -11.19 0.70
CA PHE A 55 -2.33 -9.83 0.76
C PHE A 55 -2.55 -9.19 2.13
N ILE A 56 -1.69 -8.26 2.52
CA ILE A 56 -1.97 -7.33 3.62
C ILE A 56 -2.59 -6.04 3.08
N THR A 57 -3.31 -5.32 3.94
CA THR A 57 -3.79 -3.97 3.65
C THR A 57 -2.96 -2.96 4.43
N ALA A 58 -2.22 -2.11 3.71
CA ALA A 58 -1.46 -1.00 4.26
C ALA A 58 -2.21 0.31 4.09
N THR A 59 -2.23 1.15 5.12
CA THR A 59 -2.78 2.51 5.03
C THR A 59 -1.64 3.48 4.76
N LEU A 60 -1.76 4.26 3.68
CA LEU A 60 -0.76 5.22 3.24
C LEU A 60 -1.34 6.62 3.20
N ASP A 61 -0.52 7.60 3.52
CA ASP A 61 -0.87 9.02 3.45
C ASP A 61 -0.60 9.53 2.03
N ALA A 62 -1.62 10.09 1.38
CA ALA A 62 -1.47 10.62 0.03
C ALA A 62 -0.68 11.93 -0.03
N THR A 63 -0.40 12.58 1.11
CA THR A 63 0.57 13.68 1.16
C THR A 63 2.00 13.23 0.85
N ALA A 64 2.27 11.92 0.85
CA ALA A 64 3.53 11.35 0.37
C ALA A 64 3.67 11.39 -1.16
N ALA A 65 2.63 11.81 -1.89
CA ALA A 65 2.69 11.98 -3.34
C ALA A 65 3.72 13.05 -3.73
N ASP A 66 4.43 12.79 -4.83
CA ASP A 66 5.29 13.78 -5.47
C ASP A 66 4.43 15.01 -5.85
N PRO A 67 4.78 16.23 -5.41
CA PRO A 67 3.94 17.41 -5.61
C PRO A 67 3.90 17.88 -7.08
N VAL A 68 4.74 17.34 -7.95
CA VAL A 68 4.81 17.66 -9.39
C VAL A 68 4.07 16.61 -10.22
N THR A 69 4.26 15.33 -9.92
CA THR A 69 3.66 14.22 -10.70
C THR A 69 2.41 13.62 -10.07
N GLY A 70 2.12 13.93 -8.80
CA GLY A 70 1.07 13.28 -8.01
C GLY A 70 1.40 11.82 -7.67
N GLN A 71 2.63 11.36 -7.92
CA GLN A 71 2.96 9.94 -7.85
C GLN A 71 3.36 9.52 -6.43
N ILE A 72 2.82 8.41 -5.95
CA ILE A 72 3.30 7.71 -4.75
C ILE A 72 4.01 6.44 -5.19
N VAL A 73 5.25 6.28 -4.74
CA VAL A 73 5.98 5.02 -4.85
C VAL A 73 5.82 4.25 -3.55
N ILE A 74 5.35 3.02 -3.65
CA ILE A 74 5.17 2.13 -2.51
C ILE A 74 6.26 1.08 -2.57
N HIS A 75 7.17 1.11 -1.61
CA HIS A 75 8.17 0.07 -1.40
C HIS A 75 7.69 -0.86 -0.29
N ALA A 76 7.60 -2.15 -0.59
CA ALA A 76 7.24 -3.16 0.38
C ALA A 76 8.30 -4.27 0.44
N GLU A 77 8.65 -4.69 1.65
CA GLU A 77 9.57 -5.79 1.90
C GLU A 77 9.03 -6.66 3.04
N ALA A 78 9.05 -7.98 2.89
CA ALA A 78 8.62 -8.90 3.93
C ALA A 78 9.83 -9.56 4.58
N VAL A 79 9.80 -9.66 5.91
CA VAL A 79 10.79 -10.39 6.70
C VAL A 79 10.04 -11.43 7.52
N ASP A 80 10.42 -12.69 7.37
CA ASP A 80 9.84 -13.78 8.15
C ASP A 80 10.33 -13.77 9.61
N ALA A 81 9.73 -14.63 10.44
CA ALA A 81 10.11 -14.75 11.85
C ALA A 81 11.53 -15.31 12.08
N GLN A 82 12.20 -15.80 11.04
CA GLN A 82 13.59 -16.26 11.07
C GLN A 82 14.57 -15.15 10.62
N GLY A 83 14.06 -14.00 10.19
CA GLY A 83 14.85 -12.89 9.68
C GLY A 83 15.24 -13.03 8.21
N ASN A 84 14.66 -13.99 7.48
CA ASN A 84 14.85 -14.06 6.04
C ASN A 84 13.97 -13.03 5.36
N LEU A 85 14.54 -12.33 4.39
CA LEU A 85 13.83 -11.35 3.59
C LEU A 85 13.11 -12.10 2.47
N ASP A 86 11.78 -12.23 2.59
CA ASP A 86 10.91 -12.70 1.52
C ASP A 86 10.61 -11.47 0.64
N VAL A 87 11.25 -11.40 -0.52
CA VAL A 87 11.17 -10.23 -1.38
C VAL A 87 9.79 -10.20 -2.05
N ALA A 88 8.88 -9.41 -1.49
CA ALA A 88 7.77 -8.82 -2.22
C ALA A 88 8.14 -7.37 -2.63
N ASP A 89 9.32 -7.19 -3.24
CA ASP A 89 9.72 -5.90 -3.83
C ASP A 89 8.80 -5.63 -5.02
N ALA A 90 7.74 -4.88 -4.74
CA ALA A 90 6.77 -4.44 -5.72
C ALA A 90 6.66 -2.92 -5.58
N ASP A 91 7.40 -2.19 -6.41
CA ASP A 91 7.18 -0.76 -6.58
C ASP A 91 5.81 -0.55 -7.25
N ILE A 92 4.81 -0.21 -6.45
CA ILE A 92 3.49 0.18 -6.96
C ILE A 92 3.50 1.70 -7.11
N THR A 93 3.06 2.13 -8.29
CA THR A 93 2.85 3.55 -8.62
C THR A 93 1.37 3.88 -8.55
N VAL A 94 1.01 4.87 -7.72
CA VAL A 94 -0.35 5.42 -7.66
C VAL A 94 -0.29 6.91 -7.99
N THR A 95 -1.20 7.41 -8.82
CA THR A 95 -1.34 8.84 -9.11
C THR A 95 -2.46 9.44 -8.25
N VAL A 96 -2.15 10.53 -7.57
CA VAL A 96 -3.08 11.30 -6.74
C VAL A 96 -3.27 12.67 -7.37
N ASP A 97 -4.52 13.06 -7.62
CA ASP A 97 -4.87 14.40 -8.09
C ASP A 97 -5.87 15.06 -7.14
N THR A 98 -5.37 15.99 -6.33
CA THR A 98 -6.18 16.76 -5.38
C THR A 98 -6.46 18.18 -5.87
N LEU A 99 -6.11 18.51 -7.11
CA LEU A 99 -6.44 19.81 -7.67
C LEU A 99 -7.95 19.90 -7.88
N PRO A 100 -8.59 21.05 -7.58
CA PRO A 100 -9.97 21.26 -7.94
C PRO A 100 -10.12 21.13 -9.47
N ALA A 101 -11.18 20.45 -9.91
CA ALA A 101 -11.55 20.44 -11.31
C ALA A 101 -11.70 21.89 -11.80
N ASP A 102 -11.06 22.20 -12.93
CA ASP A 102 -11.13 23.51 -13.61
C ASP A 102 -12.59 23.87 -13.98
#